data_AF-A0A7J7NK54-F1
#
_entry.id   AF-A0A7J7NK54-F1
#
_cell.length_a   1.000
_cell.length_b   1.000
_cell.length_c   1.000
_cell.angle_alpha   90.00
_cell.angle_beta   90.00
_cell.angle_gamma   90.00
#
_symmetry.space_group_name_H-M   'P 1'
#
loop_
_entity.id
_entity.type
_entity.pdbx_description
1 polymer ?
#
loop_
_entity_poly.entity_id
_entity_poly.type
_entity_poly.pdbx_seq_one_letter_code
_entity_poly.pdbx_strand_id
1 'polypeptide(L)'
;MATSRKAAIEANKATTEILVQQLSNGTQGAKIVAAHKLRLLAKTRKENRACIAESNYGGSRVLGLVVEVLRFGITTEARKNAAATLFSLSTVHEYKKRISVEDGAVKALEKLLSEGSSREKKDAITT
;
A
#
# COMPACT_ATOMS: atom_id res chain seq x y z
N MET A 1 12.78 19.51 -22.12
CA MET A 1 12.68 18.29 -21.27
C MET A 1 11.77 18.42 -20.04
N ALA A 2 11.16 19.58 -19.72
CA ALA A 2 10.25 19.73 -18.57
C ALA A 2 8.81 19.19 -18.80
N THR A 3 8.36 19.11 -20.06
CA THR A 3 7.02 18.67 -20.46
C THR A 3 6.77 17.18 -20.22
N SER A 4 7.75 16.32 -20.52
CA SER A 4 7.64 14.86 -20.32
C SER A 4 7.54 14.46 -18.85
N ARG A 5 8.19 15.21 -17.94
CA ARG A 5 8.15 14.92 -16.50
C ARG A 5 6.78 15.26 -15.90
N LYS A 6 6.20 16.39 -16.27
CA LYS A 6 4.86 16.79 -15.82
C LYS A 6 3.78 15.80 -16.28
N ALA A 7 3.85 15.37 -17.54
CA ALA A 7 2.94 14.35 -18.08
C ALA A 7 3.04 13.02 -17.32
N ALA A 8 4.25 12.58 -16.95
CA ALA A 8 4.44 11.35 -16.19
C ALA A 8 3.84 11.42 -14.78
N ILE A 9 3.93 12.58 -14.11
CA ILE A 9 3.31 12.79 -12.79
C ILE A 9 1.79 12.71 -12.90
N GLU A 10 1.21 13.38 -13.90
CA GLU A 10 -0.25 13.35 -14.12
C GLU A 10 -0.75 11.94 -14.43
N ALA A 11 -0.02 11.20 -15.28
CA ALA A 11 -0.34 9.81 -15.58
C ALA A 11 -0.27 8.92 -14.32
N ASN A 12 0.73 9.13 -13.46
CA ASN A 12 0.85 8.38 -12.20
C ASN A 12 -0.26 8.75 -11.21
N LYS A 13 -0.70 10.01 -11.20
CA LYS A 13 -1.85 10.45 -10.40
C LYS A 13 -3.14 9.77 -10.86
N ALA A 14 -3.47 9.85 -12.16
CA ALA A 14 -4.64 9.17 -12.72
C ALA A 14 -4.58 7.65 -12.50
N THR A 15 -3.40 7.04 -12.67
CA THR A 15 -3.20 5.62 -12.35
C THR A 15 -3.48 5.34 -10.87
N THR A 16 -2.99 6.18 -9.97
CA THR A 16 -3.21 6.02 -8.53
C THR A 16 -4.69 6.08 -8.19
N GLU A 17 -5.44 7.03 -8.73
CA GLU A 17 -6.89 7.16 -8.50
C GLU A 17 -7.65 5.89 -8.89
N ILE A 18 -7.34 5.31 -10.05
CA ILE A 18 -7.92 4.03 -10.51
C ILE A 18 -7.58 2.89 -9.53
N LEU A 19 -6.34 2.82 -9.04
CA LEU A 19 -5.94 1.77 -8.09
C LEU A 19 -6.61 1.95 -6.73
N VAL A 20 -6.82 3.18 -6.26
CA VAL A 20 -7.54 3.46 -5.01
C VAL A 20 -9.01 3.07 -5.14
N GLN A 21 -9.64 3.36 -6.28
CA GLN A 21 -10.99 2.87 -6.59
C GLN A 21 -11.07 1.34 -6.55
N GLN A 22 -10.09 0.65 -7.15
CA GLN A 22 -10.03 -0.83 -7.13
C GLN A 22 -9.79 -1.40 -5.73
N LEU A 23 -8.97 -0.73 -4.90
CA LEU A 23 -8.80 -1.12 -3.50
C LEU A 23 -10.11 -1.03 -2.71
N SER A 24 -10.90 0.03 -2.94
CA SER A 24 -12.18 0.25 -2.27
C SER A 24 -13.24 -0.75 -2.73
N ASN A 25 -13.57 -0.72 -4.04
CA ASN A 25 -14.78 -1.36 -4.57
C ASN A 25 -14.49 -2.54 -5.52
N GLY A 26 -13.22 -2.87 -5.74
CA GLY A 26 -12.83 -3.95 -6.63
C GLY A 26 -13.06 -5.34 -6.03
N THR A 27 -13.05 -6.36 -6.91
CA THR A 27 -13.00 -7.76 -6.51
C THR A 27 -11.72 -8.07 -5.72
N GLN A 28 -11.66 -9.21 -5.04
CA GLN A 28 -10.46 -9.60 -4.29
C GLN A 28 -9.21 -9.68 -5.17
N GLY A 29 -9.34 -10.23 -6.40
CA GLY A 29 -8.26 -10.21 -7.39
C GLY A 29 -7.84 -8.78 -7.76
N ALA A 30 -8.80 -7.87 -7.96
CA ALA A 30 -8.51 -6.46 -8.25
C ALA A 30 -7.81 -5.77 -7.08
N LYS A 31 -8.20 -6.05 -5.83
CA LYS A 31 -7.54 -5.50 -4.63
C LYS A 31 -6.09 -5.97 -4.50
N ILE A 32 -5.81 -7.24 -4.78
CA ILE A 32 -4.43 -7.79 -4.80
C ILE A 32 -3.58 -7.05 -5.84
N VAL A 33 -4.09 -6.95 -7.07
CA VAL A 33 -3.39 -6.28 -8.17
C VAL A 33 -3.20 -4.79 -7.86
N ALA A 34 -4.21 -4.14 -7.29
CA ALA A 34 -4.14 -2.73 -6.92
C ALA A 34 -3.09 -2.47 -5.84
N ALA A 35 -3.09 -3.26 -4.76
CA ALA A 35 -2.08 -3.19 -3.70
C ALA A 35 -0.67 -3.44 -4.26
N HIS A 36 -0.52 -4.42 -5.16
CA HIS A 36 0.76 -4.71 -5.82
C HIS A 36 1.25 -3.53 -6.66
N LYS A 37 0.38 -2.93 -7.49
CA LYS A 37 0.74 -1.79 -8.33
C LYS A 37 1.05 -0.52 -7.52
N LEU A 38 0.30 -0.26 -6.45
CA LEU A 38 0.59 0.86 -5.53
C LEU A 38 1.96 0.71 -4.87
N ARG A 39 2.33 -0.51 -4.47
CA ARG A 39 3.69 -0.81 -3.97
C ARG A 39 4.75 -0.43 -4.98
N LEU A 40 4.59 -0.85 -6.25
CA LEU A 40 5.55 -0.55 -7.31
C LEU A 40 5.66 0.95 -7.59
N LEU A 41 4.54 1.67 -7.63
CA LEU A 41 4.52 3.12 -7.81
C LEU A 41 5.27 3.84 -6.68
N ALA A 42 5.03 3.44 -5.41
CA ALA A 42 5.69 4.02 -4.25
C ALA A 42 7.21 3.76 -4.21
N LYS A 43 7.65 2.62 -4.76
CA LYS A 43 9.07 2.22 -4.82
C LYS A 43 9.85 2.96 -5.92
N THR A 44 9.22 3.21 -7.06
CA THR A 44 9.91 3.72 -8.27
C THR A 44 10.44 5.14 -8.12
N ARG A 45 9.62 6.07 -7.59
CA ARG A 45 9.95 7.50 -7.51
C ARG A 45 9.40 8.12 -6.23
N LYS A 46 10.11 9.12 -5.68
CA LYS A 46 9.68 9.80 -4.46
C LYS A 46 8.41 10.63 -4.70
N GLU A 47 8.29 11.21 -5.89
CA GLU A 47 7.16 12.03 -6.33
C GLU A 47 5.84 11.23 -6.33
N ASN A 48 5.90 9.95 -6.68
CA ASN A 48 4.73 9.07 -6.66
C ASN A 48 4.17 8.87 -5.25
N ARG A 49 5.01 9.00 -4.20
CA ARG A 49 4.59 8.82 -2.82
C ARG A 49 3.61 9.90 -2.40
N ALA A 50 3.79 11.13 -2.91
CA ALA A 50 2.85 12.22 -2.68
C ALA A 50 1.53 11.96 -3.39
N CYS A 51 1.57 11.61 -4.69
CA CYS A 51 0.37 11.23 -5.43
C CYS A 51 -0.42 10.14 -4.71
N ILE A 52 0.26 9.10 -4.19
CA ILE A 52 -0.38 8.04 -3.42
C ILE A 52 -0.94 8.62 -2.11
N ALA A 53 -0.11 9.14 -1.20
CA ALA A 53 -0.53 9.52 0.15
C ALA A 53 -1.64 10.59 0.20
N GLU A 54 -1.80 11.38 -0.86
CA GLU A 54 -2.82 12.42 -1.00
C GLU A 54 -4.08 11.92 -1.75
N SER A 55 -4.01 10.75 -2.39
CA SER A 55 -5.15 10.16 -3.08
C SER A 55 -6.25 9.74 -2.13
N ASN A 56 -7.47 9.91 -2.60
CA ASN A 56 -8.69 9.49 -1.93
C ASN A 56 -9.70 8.99 -2.96
N TYR A 57 -10.67 8.21 -2.50
CA TYR A 57 -11.80 7.76 -3.32
C TYR A 57 -13.05 7.72 -2.46
N GLY A 58 -14.11 8.41 -2.89
CA GLY A 58 -15.40 8.41 -2.18
C GLY A 58 -15.32 8.89 -0.72
N GLY A 59 -14.43 9.83 -0.41
CA GLY A 59 -14.18 10.31 0.96
C GLY A 59 -13.19 9.47 1.77
N SER A 60 -12.86 8.26 1.31
CA SER A 60 -11.87 7.40 1.95
C SER A 60 -10.45 7.74 1.49
N ARG A 61 -9.56 8.00 2.45
CA ARG A 61 -8.13 8.28 2.17
C ARG A 61 -7.42 6.98 1.81
N VAL A 62 -6.45 7.02 0.89
CA VAL A 62 -5.72 5.80 0.49
C VAL A 62 -5.06 5.10 1.67
N LEU A 63 -4.62 5.85 2.69
CA LEU A 63 -3.93 5.27 3.85
C LEU A 63 -4.86 4.33 4.61
N GLY A 64 -6.10 4.76 4.86
CA GLY A 64 -7.14 3.93 5.47
C GLY A 64 -7.42 2.68 4.63
N LEU A 65 -7.59 2.83 3.32
CA LEU A 65 -7.84 1.69 2.42
C LEU A 65 -6.68 0.68 2.39
N VAL A 66 -5.44 1.16 2.38
CA VAL A 66 -4.25 0.29 2.43
C VAL A 66 -4.15 -0.40 3.80
N VAL A 67 -4.49 0.28 4.90
CA VAL A 67 -4.56 -0.31 6.24
C VAL A 67 -5.68 -1.35 6.35
N GLU A 68 -6.84 -1.13 5.72
CA GLU A 68 -7.89 -2.14 5.63
C GLU A 68 -7.42 -3.39 4.88
N VAL A 69 -6.73 -3.23 3.75
CA VAL A 69 -6.15 -4.37 3.03
C VAL A 69 -5.09 -5.09 3.87
N LEU A 70 -4.31 -4.35 4.65
CA LEU A 70 -3.36 -4.94 5.60
C LEU A 70 -4.08 -5.74 6.71
N ARG A 71 -5.19 -5.24 7.24
CA ARG A 71 -5.94 -5.85 8.34
C ARG A 71 -6.79 -7.04 7.90
N PHE A 72 -7.47 -6.89 6.76
CA PHE A 72 -8.57 -7.76 6.34
C PHE A 72 -8.34 -8.39 4.95
N GLY A 73 -7.20 -8.12 4.32
CA GLY A 73 -6.85 -8.75 3.05
C GLY A 73 -6.85 -10.27 3.15
N ILE A 74 -7.61 -10.91 2.25
CA ILE A 74 -7.81 -12.37 2.26
C ILE A 74 -6.49 -13.10 2.07
N THR A 75 -5.68 -12.67 1.09
CA THR A 75 -4.41 -13.33 0.80
C THR A 75 -3.27 -12.69 1.59
N THR A 76 -2.33 -13.53 2.04
CA THR A 76 -1.09 -13.05 2.67
C THR A 76 -0.31 -12.11 1.72
N GLU A 77 -0.38 -12.36 0.42
CA GLU A 77 0.25 -11.49 -0.60
C GLU A 77 -0.34 -10.08 -0.60
N ALA A 78 -1.68 -9.93 -0.58
CA ALA A 78 -2.33 -8.63 -0.49
C ALA A 78 -1.84 -7.86 0.74
N ARG A 79 -1.83 -8.53 1.91
CA ARG A 79 -1.37 -7.93 3.17
C ARG A 79 0.11 -7.51 3.11
N LYS A 80 0.99 -8.36 2.56
CA LYS A 80 2.41 -8.04 2.37
C LYS A 80 2.61 -6.86 1.41
N ASN A 81 1.85 -6.79 0.32
CA ASN A 81 1.90 -5.66 -0.62
C ASN A 81 1.40 -4.35 0.02
N ALA A 82 0.34 -4.42 0.83
CA ALA A 82 -0.13 -3.27 1.61
C ALA A 82 0.93 -2.79 2.61
N ALA A 83 1.51 -3.71 3.40
CA ALA A 83 2.60 -3.38 4.33
C ALA A 83 3.81 -2.75 3.62
N ALA A 84 4.23 -3.31 2.49
CA ALA A 84 5.35 -2.76 1.71
C ALA A 84 5.04 -1.38 1.11
N THR A 85 3.77 -1.11 0.76
CA THR A 85 3.31 0.21 0.34
C THR A 85 3.44 1.21 1.50
N LEU A 86 2.90 0.88 2.68
CA LEU A 86 3.02 1.71 3.88
C LEU A 86 4.48 1.98 4.25
N PHE A 87 5.34 0.95 4.17
CA PHE A 87 6.78 1.09 4.39
C PHE A 87 7.44 2.04 3.39
N SER A 88 7.08 1.94 2.10
CA SER A 88 7.61 2.83 1.07
C SER A 88 7.19 4.28 1.31
N LEU A 89 5.96 4.51 1.76
CA LEU A 89 5.44 5.84 2.11
C LEU A 89 6.09 6.39 3.38
N SER A 90 6.34 5.55 4.40
CA SER A 90 6.92 5.96 5.69
C SER A 90 8.36 6.45 5.61
N THR A 91 9.03 6.25 4.47
CA THR A 91 10.33 6.91 4.18
C THR A 91 10.22 8.44 4.09
N VAL A 92 9.00 8.99 3.98
CA VAL A 92 8.70 10.41 4.12
C VAL A 92 8.14 10.65 5.52
N HIS A 93 8.79 11.52 6.30
CA HIS A 93 8.46 11.74 7.72
C HIS A 93 7.01 12.13 7.97
N GLU A 94 6.46 12.99 7.11
CA GLU A 94 5.07 13.43 7.20
C GLU A 94 4.08 12.26 7.01
N TYR A 95 4.33 11.38 6.04
CA TYR A 95 3.49 10.21 5.80
C TYR A 95 3.68 9.15 6.88
N LYS A 96 4.90 9.01 7.43
CA LYS A 96 5.15 8.15 8.59
C LYS A 96 4.28 8.55 9.79
N LYS A 97 4.20 9.84 10.11
CA LYS A 97 3.33 10.35 11.18
C LYS A 97 1.86 10.00 10.93
N ARG A 98 1.37 10.26 9.71
CA ARG A 98 -0.02 9.93 9.33
C ARG A 98 -0.31 8.43 9.45
N ILE A 99 0.60 7.58 8.98
CA ILE A 99 0.48 6.12 9.10
C ILE A 99 0.48 5.70 10.58
N SER A 100 1.28 6.33 11.43
CA SER A 100 1.36 5.96 12.86
C SER A 100 0.10 6.27 13.66
N VAL A 101 -0.73 7.22 13.19
CA VAL A 101 -2.00 7.59 13.82
C VAL A 101 -3.23 6.98 13.12
N GLU A 102 -3.03 6.29 12.01
CA GLU A 102 -4.11 5.61 11.27
C GLU A 102 -4.57 4.37 12.05
N ASP A 103 -5.89 4.23 12.24
CA ASP A 103 -6.45 3.23 13.15
C ASP A 103 -6.06 1.80 12.76
N GLY A 104 -5.49 1.08 13.72
CA GLY A 104 -5.08 -0.31 13.55
C GLY A 104 -3.86 -0.52 12.65
N ALA A 105 -3.21 0.52 12.11
CA ALA A 105 -2.07 0.38 11.22
C ALA A 105 -0.88 -0.33 11.90
N VAL A 106 -0.45 0.18 13.06
CA VAL A 106 0.70 -0.36 13.82
C VAL A 106 0.45 -1.81 14.23
N LYS A 107 -0.69 -2.08 14.86
CA LYS A 107 -1.09 -3.43 15.31
C LYS A 107 -1.17 -4.43 14.15
N ALA A 108 -1.65 -3.99 12.98
CA ALA A 108 -1.73 -4.86 11.81
C ALA A 108 -0.35 -5.17 11.21
N LEU A 109 0.57 -4.20 11.22
CA LEU A 109 1.96 -4.41 10.81
C LEU A 109 2.67 -5.39 11.76
N GLU A 110 2.53 -5.22 13.07
CA GLU A 110 3.10 -6.14 14.08
C GLU A 110 2.58 -7.56 13.88
N LYS A 111 1.26 -7.72 13.75
CA LYS A 111 0.63 -9.02 13.51
C LYS A 111 1.18 -9.70 12.26
N LEU A 112 1.31 -8.96 11.15
CA LEU A 112 1.85 -9.51 9.91
C LEU A 112 3.30 -9.99 10.06
N LEU A 113 4.12 -9.26 10.83
CA LEU A 113 5.51 -9.64 11.12
C LEU A 113 5.58 -10.93 11.97
N SER A 114 4.72 -11.06 12.98
CA SER A 114 4.64 -12.28 13.80
C SER A 114 4.15 -13.51 13.01
N GLU A 115 3.22 -13.34 12.07
CA GLU A 115 2.76 -14.40 11.15
C GLU A 115 3.87 -14.87 10.21
N GLY A 116 4.76 -13.97 9.78
CA GLY A 116 5.91 -14.32 8.93
C GLY A 116 6.94 -15.18 9.67
N SER A 117 7.35 -14.75 10.86
CA SER A 117 8.37 -15.43 11.67
C SER A 117 7.96 -16.84 12.11
N SER A 118 6.66 -17.09 12.32
CA SER A 118 6.13 -18.41 12.71
C SER A 118 6.03 -19.39 11.53
N ARG A 119 5.73 -18.92 10.31
CA ARG A 119 5.74 -19.77 9.10
C ARG A 119 7.15 -20.18 8.69
N GLU A 120 8.10 -19.24 8.70
CA GLU A 120 9.50 -19.52 8.35
C GLU A 120 10.11 -20.62 9.25
N LYS A 121 9.72 -20.70 10.52
CA LYS A 121 10.12 -21.79 11.43
C LYS A 121 9.47 -23.13 11.11
N LYS A 122 8.25 -23.16 10.57
CA LYS A 122 7.51 -24.40 10.30
C LYS A 122 7.95 -25.06 8.99
N ASP A 123 8.28 -24.25 7.99
CA ASP A 123 8.77 -24.73 6.69
C ASP A 123 10.23 -25.25 6.80
N ALA A 124 11.06 -24.66 7.68
CA ALA A 124 12.43 -25.10 7.92
C ALA A 124 12.56 -26.46 8.65
N ILE A 125 11.50 -26.93 9.33
CA ILE A 125 11.51 -28.19 10.07
C ILE A 125 10.96 -29.35 9.21
N THR A 126 10.49 -29.07 7.98
CA THR A 126 9.88 -30.07 7.08
C THR A 126 10.76 -30.42 5.87
N THR A 127 12.03 -30.01 5.84
CA THR A 127 13.03 -30.42 4.81
C THR A 127 14.14 -31.21 5.47
#